data_AF-K8P6K3-F1
#
_entry.id   AF-K8P6K3-F1
#
_cell.length_a   1.000
_cell.length_b   1.000
_cell.length_c   1.000
_cell.angle_alpha   90.00
_cell.angle_beta   90.00
_cell.angle_gamma   90.00
#
_symmetry.space_group_name_H-M   'P 1'
#
loop_
_entity.id
_entity.type
_entity.pdbx_description
1 polymer ?
#
loop_
_entity_poly.entity_id
_entity_poly.type
_entity_poly.pdbx_seq_one_letter_code
_entity_poly.pdbx_strand_id
1 'polypeptide(L)' 'MPAHCPFCAQPTAAEALVCSSCSRDITIPESLIAERDDLLRKRALASEELVQAKAELEALRLRQRLTLRRN' A
#
# COMPACT_ATOMS: atom_id res chain seq x y z
N MET A 1 -15.49 -12.04 -13.02
CA MET A 1 -14.24 -12.77 -13.29
C MET A 1 -14.19 -13.15 -14.77
N PRO A 2 -13.01 -13.21 -15.40
CA PRO A 2 -12.90 -13.60 -16.80
C PRO A 2 -13.42 -15.04 -16.99
N ALA A 3 -14.13 -15.27 -18.10
CA ALA A 3 -14.66 -16.60 -18.43
C ALA A 3 -13.56 -17.59 -18.88
N HIS A 4 -12.35 -17.09 -19.13
CA HIS A 4 -11.19 -17.87 -19.55
C HIS A 4 -9.94 -17.44 -18.77
N CYS A 5 -9.05 -18.40 -18.51
CA CYS A 5 -7.77 -18.16 -17.86
C CYS A 5 -6.90 -17.24 -18.72
N PRO A 6 -6.38 -16.12 -18.16
CA PRO A 6 -5.56 -15.16 -18.92
C PRO A 6 -4.20 -15.73 -19.35
N PHE A 7 -3.79 -16.88 -18.81
CA PHE A 7 -2.49 -17.49 -19.10
C PHE A 7 -2.54 -18.62 -20.12
N CYS A 8 -3.60 -19.44 -20.10
CA CYS A 8 -3.70 -20.63 -20.96
C CYS A 8 -4.98 -20.68 -21.80
N ALA A 9 -5.82 -19.64 -21.72
CA ALA A 9 -7.09 -19.51 -22.44
C ALA A 9 -8.14 -20.62 -22.18
N GLN A 10 -7.89 -21.54 -21.26
CA GLN A 10 -8.87 -22.55 -20.87
C GLN A 10 -10.04 -21.93 -20.10
N PRO A 11 -11.28 -22.46 -20.23
CA PRO A 11 -12.43 -21.98 -19.48
C PRO A 11 -12.20 -22.03 -17.97
N THR A 12 -12.70 -21.03 -17.26
CA THR A 12 -12.56 -20.92 -15.80
C THR A 12 -13.92 -20.85 -15.13
N ALA A 13 -14.07 -21.56 -14.01
CA ALA A 13 -15.24 -21.39 -13.16
C ALA A 13 -15.26 -19.96 -12.57
N ALA A 14 -16.45 -19.39 -12.39
CA ALA A 14 -16.63 -17.98 -12.02
C ALA A 14 -15.92 -17.60 -10.71
N GLU A 15 -15.76 -18.54 -9.79
CA GLU A 15 -15.16 -18.35 -8.45
C GLU A 15 -13.77 -18.99 -8.32
N ALA A 16 -13.17 -19.45 -9.43
CA ALA A 16 -11.86 -20.07 -9.38
C ALA A 16 -10.77 -19.07 -9.01
N LEU A 17 -10.08 -19.34 -7.88
CA LEU A 17 -8.87 -18.63 -7.48
C LEU A 17 -7.66 -19.10 -8.31
N VAL A 18 -7.62 -20.39 -8.62
CA VAL A 18 -6.54 -21.05 -9.35
C VAL A 18 -7.11 -21.71 -10.60
N CYS A 19 -6.41 -21.58 -11.73
CA CYS A 19 -6.76 -22.31 -12.95
C CYS A 19 -6.43 -23.80 -12.81
N SER A 20 -7.41 -24.67 -13.02
CA SER A 20 -7.22 -26.13 -12.95
C SER A 20 -6.31 -26.70 -14.04
N SER A 21 -6.16 -26.01 -15.18
CA SER A 21 -5.34 -26.48 -16.30
C SER A 21 -3.87 -26.10 -16.18
N CYS A 22 -3.57 -24.86 -15.79
CA CYS A 22 -2.19 -24.36 -15.73
C CYS A 22 -1.68 -24.07 -14.30
N SER A 23 -2.50 -24.32 -13.28
CA SER A 23 -2.18 -24.17 -11.85
C SER A 23 -1.74 -22.76 -11.43
N ARG A 24 -2.09 -21.73 -12.22
CA ARG A 24 -1.79 -20.32 -11.91
C ARG A 24 -2.94 -19.68 -11.16
N ASP A 25 -2.62 -18.78 -10.24
CA ASP A 25 -3.57 -17.88 -9.61
C ASP A 25 -4.13 -16.92 -10.68
N ILE A 26 -5.46 -16.87 -10.80
CA ILE A 26 -6.17 -16.09 -11.83
C ILE A 26 -7.11 -15.04 -11.25
N THR A 27 -7.33 -15.08 -9.94
CA THR A 27 -8.21 -14.17 -9.21
C THR A 27 -7.52 -13.77 -7.91
N ILE A 28 -7.63 -12.49 -7.54
CA ILE A 28 -7.16 -11.99 -6.24
C ILE A 28 -8.31 -12.14 -5.24
N PRO A 29 -8.14 -12.87 -4.13
CA PRO A 29 -9.14 -12.97 -3.07
C PRO A 29 -9.53 -11.60 -2.50
N GLU A 30 -10.81 -11.42 -2.17
CA GLU A 30 -11.32 -10.18 -1.57
C GLU A 30 -10.61 -9.82 -0.25
N SER A 31 -10.20 -10.82 0.53
CA SER A 31 -9.42 -10.62 1.76
C SER A 31 -8.08 -9.92 1.50
N LEU A 32 -7.36 -10.32 0.44
CA LEU A 32 -6.08 -9.70 0.07
C LEU A 32 -6.28 -8.29 -0.48
N ILE A 33 -7.39 -8.03 -1.17
CA ILE A 33 -7.76 -6.67 -1.61
C ILE A 33 -8.01 -5.77 -0.38
N ALA A 34 -8.80 -6.26 0.58
CA ALA A 34 -9.09 -5.53 1.80
C ALA A 34 -7.83 -5.25 2.64
N GLU A 35 -6.93 -6.23 2.74
CA GLU A 35 -5.64 -6.09 3.43
C GLU A 35 -4.75 -5.05 2.73
N ARG A 36 -4.63 -5.11 1.39
CA ARG A 36 -3.90 -4.10 0.62
C ARG A 36 -4.44 -2.70 0.89
N ASP A 37 -5.76 -2.53 0.86
CA ASP A 37 -6.38 -1.22 1.07
C ASP A 37 -6.15 -0.70 2.48
N ASP A 38 -6.12 -1.59 3.48
CA ASP A 38 -5.74 -1.24 4.85
C ASP A 38 -4.28 -0.81 4.97
N LEU A 39 -3.36 -1.52 4.33
CA LEU A 39 -1.95 -1.16 4.29
C LEU A 39 -1.73 0.20 3.59
N LEU A 40 -2.47 0.48 2.52
CA LEU A 40 -2.41 1.77 1.84
C LEU A 40 -2.86 2.92 2.75
N ARG A 41 -3.93 2.74 3.54
CA ARG A 41 -4.38 3.72 4.54
C ARG A 41 -3.32 3.94 5.62
N LYS A 42 -2.78 2.86 6.21
CA LYS A 42 -1.73 2.94 7.24
C LYS A 42 -0.50 3.68 6.73
N ARG A 43 -0.07 3.39 5.50
CA ARG A 43 1.07 4.07 4.87
C ARG A 43 0.80 5.56 4.69
N ALA A 44 -0.41 5.94 4.26
CA ALA A 44 -0.77 7.35 4.09
C ALA A 44 -0.67 8.11 5.42
N LEU A 45 -1.29 7.58 6.47
CA LEU A 45 -1.25 8.17 7.83
C LEU A 45 0.20 8.30 8.34
N ALA A 46 1.00 7.22 8.24
CA ALA A 46 2.39 7.25 8.68
C ALA A 46 3.23 8.27 7.88
N SER A 47 2.90 8.50 6.60
CA SER A 47 3.59 9.47 5.77
C SER A 47 3.27 10.90 6.19
N GLU A 48 2.01 11.18 6.51
CA GLU A 48 1.56 12.48 7.04
C GLU A 48 2.21 12.79 8.39
N GLU A 49 2.18 11.83 9.32
CA GLU A 49 2.84 11.96 10.63
C GLU A 49 4.34 12.23 10.49
N LEU A 50 5.02 11.54 9.56
CA LEU A 50 6.44 11.73 9.32
C LEU A 50 6.74 13.13 8.76
N VAL A 51 5.91 13.65 7.87
CA VAL A 51 6.04 15.01 7.33
C VAL A 51 5.88 16.03 8.46
N GLN A 52 4.86 15.88 9.30
CA GLN A 52 4.62 16.77 10.42
C GLN A 52 5.79 16.76 11.42
N ALA A 53 6.25 15.57 11.82
CA ALA A 53 7.37 15.43 12.75
C ALA A 53 8.67 16.05 12.21
N LYS A 54 8.93 15.93 10.90
CA LYS A 54 10.08 16.56 10.26
C LYS A 54 9.98 18.09 10.30
N ALA A 55 8.81 18.65 10.00
CA ALA A 55 8.58 20.10 10.04
C ALA A 55 8.76 20.66 11.46
N GLU A 56 8.25 19.96 12.48
CA GLU A 56 8.43 20.34 13.88
C GLU A 56 9.91 20.31 14.31
N LEU A 57 10.64 19.26 13.91
CA LEU A 57 12.06 19.14 14.20
C LEU A 57 12.88 20.28 13.55
N GLU A 58 12.56 20.64 12.32
CA GLU A 58 13.19 21.76 11.63
C GLU A 58 12.90 23.10 12.31
N ALA A 59 11.65 23.32 12.73
CA ALA A 59 11.27 24.52 13.47
C ALA A 59 12.03 24.63 14.80
N LEU A 60 12.18 23.53 15.54
CA LEU A 60 12.96 23.49 16.78
C LEU A 60 14.45 23.81 16.52
N ARG A 61 15.04 23.20 15.50
CA ARG A 61 16.44 23.46 15.10
C ARG A 61 16.65 24.92 14.71
N LEU A 62 15.71 25.51 13.98
CA LEU A 62 15.77 26.94 13.62
C LEU A 62 15.72 27.83 14.86
N ARG A 63 14.78 27.57 15.79
CA ARG A 63 14.69 28.32 17.05
C ARG A 63 15.98 28.26 17.84
N GLN A 64 16.55 27.07 18.03
CA GLN A 64 17.83 26.88 18.73
C GLN A 64 18.96 27.69 18.07
N ARG A 65 19.04 27.67 16.74
CA ARG A 65 20.06 28.43 16.01
C ARG A 65 19.89 29.94 16.20
N LEU A 66 18.66 30.45 16.22
CA LEU A 66 18.37 31.86 16.45
C LEU A 66 18.68 32.29 17.88
N THR A 67 18.38 31.45 18.87
CA THR A 67 18.73 31.72 20.27
C THR A 67 20.25 31.76 20.48
N LEU A 68 20.99 30.85 19.84
CA LEU A 68 22.45 30.82 19.92
C LEU A 68 23.14 32.01 19.25
N ARG A 69 22.53 32.63 18.23
CA ARG A 69 23.07 33.83 17.56
C ARG A 69 22.81 35.14 18.32
N ARG A 70 21.91 35.12 19.29
CA ARG A 70 21.48 36.30 20.06
C ARG A 70 22.26 36.50 21.36
N ASN A 71 22.99 35.48 21.80
CA ASN A 71 23.91 35.50 22.94
C ASN A 71 25.35 35.59 22.42
#